data_AF-A0A6I6MPD7-F1
#
_entry.id   AF-A0A6I6MPD7-F1
#
_cell.length_a   1.000
_cell.length_b   1.000
_cell.length_c   1.000
_cell.angle_alpha   90.00
_cell.angle_beta   90.00
_cell.angle_gamma   90.00
#
_symmetry.space_group_name_H-M   'P 1'
#
loop_
_entity.id
_entity.type
_entity.pdbx_description
1 polymer ?
#
loop_
_entity_poly.entity_id
_entity_poly.type
_entity_poly.pdbx_seq_one_letter_code
_entity_poly.pdbx_strand_id
1 'polypeptide(L)'
;MLNAPLRIMIVAALCMLGLIAIVVREGYERSRPQTETSRDIEMLMQAVDPRALLSGHYVIINLQTRINPPGDAPPCAAFTALADNESWVVLTYYGPDLFMAPRGPLTYAPIGVANTRAEAQAITNDPERARRGLVVRGSAFCSELTGEDGEPLRVATAQTQLTGVQRFYVPQAQAERIDALMRAQSSEDQPTVFAIVNIGRDGRARLKGLNVNGEIIELNWL
;
A
#
# COMPACT_ATOMS: atom_id res chain seq x y z
N MET A 1 22.99 -15.90 45.74
CA MET A 1 23.28 -15.59 44.32
C MET A 1 22.62 -16.67 43.46
N LEU A 2 21.80 -16.33 42.45
CA LEU A 2 21.28 -17.35 41.54
C LEU A 2 22.42 -18.08 40.82
N ASN A 3 22.35 -19.40 40.73
CA ASN A 3 23.29 -20.24 39.98
C ASN A 3 23.29 -19.85 38.50
N ALA A 4 24.47 -19.86 37.87
CA ALA A 4 24.65 -19.56 36.45
C ALA A 4 23.64 -20.26 35.50
N PRO A 5 23.37 -21.59 35.61
CA PRO A 5 22.41 -22.26 34.73
C PRO A 5 20.99 -21.70 34.87
N LEU A 6 20.57 -21.32 36.08
CA LEU A 6 19.24 -20.76 36.31
C LEU A 6 19.10 -19.39 35.64
N ARG A 7 20.14 -18.56 35.66
CA ARG A 7 20.12 -17.26 34.97
C ARG A 7 20.00 -17.40 33.46
N ILE A 8 20.73 -18.36 32.87
CA ILE A 8 20.68 -18.64 31.43
C ILE A 8 19.26 -19.09 31.04
N MET A 9 18.66 -19.99 31.82
CA MET A 9 17.28 -20.44 31.58
C MET A 9 16.27 -19.30 31.65
N ILE A 10 16.42 -18.38 32.60
CA ILE A 10 15.53 -17.21 32.71
C ILE A 10 15.65 -16.31 31.48
N VAL A 11 16.88 -15.99 31.05
CA VAL A 11 17.09 -15.13 29.86
C VAL A 11 16.55 -15.81 28.60
N ALA A 12 16.83 -17.09 28.40
CA ALA A 12 16.32 -17.86 27.27
C ALA A 12 14.78 -17.89 27.24
N ALA A 13 14.14 -18.13 28.38
CA ALA A 13 12.68 -18.11 28.50
C ALA A 13 12.10 -16.72 28.18
N LEU A 14 12.72 -15.65 28.68
CA LEU A 14 12.29 -14.28 28.37
C LEU A 14 12.43 -13.94 26.89
N CYS A 15 13.53 -14.33 26.25
CA CYS A 15 13.71 -14.16 24.80
C CYS A 15 12.66 -14.93 24.01
N MET A 16 12.40 -16.19 24.37
CA MET A 16 11.39 -17.02 23.71
C MET A 16 9.99 -16.43 23.85
N LEU A 17 9.59 -16.04 25.08
CA LEU A 17 8.30 -15.40 25.33
C LEU A 17 8.16 -14.07 24.59
N GLY A 18 9.24 -13.28 24.53
CA GLY A 18 9.27 -12.03 23.77
C GLY A 18 9.02 -12.25 22.29
N LEU A 19 9.66 -13.25 21.68
CA LEU A 19 9.44 -13.59 20.27
C LEU A 19 8.02 -14.11 20.02
N ILE A 20 7.50 -15.00 20.86
CA ILE A 20 6.12 -15.49 20.78
C ILE A 20 5.14 -14.32 20.85
N ALA A 21 5.33 -13.40 21.81
CA ALA A 21 4.48 -12.23 21.96
C ALA A 21 4.50 -11.34 20.71
N ILE A 22 5.66 -11.15 20.07
CA ILE A 22 5.77 -10.38 18.82
C ILE A 22 5.00 -11.08 17.69
N VAL A 23 5.18 -12.39 17.51
CA VAL A 23 4.51 -13.16 16.45
C VAL A 23 3.00 -13.18 16.64
N VAL A 24 2.53 -13.46 17.86
CA VAL A 24 1.10 -13.49 18.17
C VAL A 24 0.49 -12.10 17.99
N ARG A 25 1.17 -11.04 18.46
CA ARG A 25 0.70 -9.67 18.27
C ARG A 25 0.59 -9.31 16.79
N GLU A 26 1.61 -9.62 15.98
CA GLU A 26 1.59 -9.31 14.56
C GLU A 26 0.54 -10.12 13.80
N GLY A 27 0.38 -11.42 14.13
CA GLY A 27 -0.69 -12.25 13.58
C GLY A 27 -2.08 -11.71 13.92
N TYR A 28 -2.28 -11.26 15.17
CA TYR A 28 -3.54 -10.70 15.62
C TYR A 28 -3.86 -9.35 14.96
N GLU A 29 -2.88 -8.45 14.78
CA GLU A 29 -3.09 -7.20 14.06
C GLU A 29 -3.45 -7.44 12.58
N ARG A 30 -2.94 -8.51 11.95
CA ARG A 30 -3.32 -8.91 10.59
C ARG A 30 -4.69 -9.55 10.52
N SER A 31 -5.07 -10.40 11.47
CA SER A 31 -6.36 -11.11 11.42
C SER A 31 -7.53 -10.27 11.92
N ARG A 32 -7.27 -9.08 12.48
CA ARG A 32 -8.31 -8.24 13.06
C ARG A 32 -9.37 -7.86 12.00
N PRO A 33 -10.66 -7.98 12.34
CA PRO A 33 -11.74 -7.41 11.55
C PRO A 33 -11.58 -5.89 11.45
N GLN A 34 -12.23 -5.29 10.45
CA GLN A 34 -12.27 -3.84 10.30
C GLN A 34 -12.86 -3.20 11.57
N THR A 35 -12.11 -2.30 12.20
CA THR A 35 -12.56 -1.54 13.38
C THR A 35 -12.42 -0.05 13.09
N GLU A 36 -12.93 0.80 13.97
CA GLU A 36 -12.73 2.26 13.85
C GLU A 36 -11.25 2.65 13.76
N THR A 37 -10.36 1.82 14.33
CA THR A 37 -8.92 2.07 14.42
C THR A 37 -8.06 1.30 13.42
N SER A 38 -8.63 0.33 12.72
CA SER A 38 -7.94 -0.47 11.69
C SER A 38 -8.81 -0.61 10.46
N ARG A 39 -8.32 -0.16 9.30
CA ARG A 39 -9.09 -0.21 8.05
C ARG A 39 -8.41 -1.07 7.02
N ASP A 40 -9.16 -2.04 6.51
CA ASP A 40 -8.80 -2.75 5.29
C ASP A 40 -9.13 -1.85 4.10
N ILE A 41 -8.15 -1.69 3.22
CA ILE A 41 -8.24 -0.89 2.02
C ILE A 41 -7.76 -1.69 0.82
N GLU A 42 -8.38 -1.44 -0.33
CA GLU A 42 -7.89 -1.95 -1.60
C GLU A 42 -7.08 -0.85 -2.31
N MET A 43 -5.91 -1.25 -2.79
CA MET A 43 -5.02 -0.40 -3.55
C MET A 43 -4.70 -1.05 -4.89
N LEU A 44 -4.86 -0.29 -5.96
CA LEU A 44 -4.57 -0.73 -7.32
C LEU A 44 -3.12 -1.22 -7.46
N MET A 45 -2.95 -2.40 -8.03
CA MET A 45 -1.64 -2.91 -8.45
C MET A 45 -1.41 -2.66 -9.93
N GLN A 46 -0.15 -2.43 -10.29
CA GLN A 46 0.29 -2.37 -11.68
C GLN A 46 1.40 -3.39 -11.93
N ALA A 47 1.52 -3.80 -13.19
CA ALA A 47 2.60 -4.68 -13.62
C ALA A 47 3.97 -4.04 -13.31
N VAL A 48 4.94 -4.90 -12.99
CA VAL A 48 6.34 -4.52 -12.79
C VAL A 48 7.15 -5.00 -13.99
N ASP A 49 8.20 -4.27 -14.35
CA ASP A 49 9.12 -4.69 -15.42
C ASP A 49 9.59 -6.14 -15.17
N PRO A 50 9.39 -7.07 -16.12
CA PRO A 50 9.81 -8.46 -15.98
C PRO A 50 11.30 -8.66 -15.70
N ARG A 51 12.16 -7.70 -16.04
CA ARG A 51 13.59 -7.76 -15.71
C ARG A 51 13.84 -7.73 -14.19
N ALA A 52 12.89 -7.22 -13.41
CA ALA A 52 12.91 -7.24 -11.96
C ALA A 52 12.39 -8.56 -11.34
N LEU A 53 11.84 -9.49 -12.14
CA LEU A 53 11.25 -10.77 -11.70
C LEU A 53 12.27 -11.93 -11.65
N LEU A 54 13.56 -11.66 -11.86
CA LEU A 54 14.58 -12.71 -11.89
C LEU A 54 14.82 -13.25 -10.48
N SER A 55 14.21 -14.41 -10.21
CA SER A 55 14.35 -15.34 -9.07
C SER A 55 13.30 -15.25 -7.94
N GLY A 56 12.19 -15.99 -8.09
CA GLY A 56 11.35 -16.41 -6.95
C GLY A 56 9.86 -16.66 -7.25
N HIS A 57 9.18 -17.33 -6.32
CA HIS A 57 7.73 -17.60 -6.35
C HIS A 57 6.96 -16.48 -5.61
N TYR A 58 7.00 -15.25 -6.14
CA TYR A 58 6.29 -14.12 -5.55
C TYR A 58 5.81 -13.14 -6.62
N VAL A 59 4.78 -12.38 -6.26
CA VAL A 59 4.31 -11.19 -6.98
C VAL A 59 4.90 -9.96 -6.30
N ILE A 60 5.49 -9.05 -7.08
CA ILE A 60 5.94 -7.75 -6.56
C ILE A 60 4.72 -6.85 -6.40
N ILE A 61 4.57 -6.25 -5.22
CA ILE A 61 3.50 -5.29 -4.97
C ILE A 61 3.96 -3.92 -5.44
N ASN A 62 3.44 -3.48 -6.58
CA ASN A 62 3.63 -2.13 -7.10
C ASN A 62 2.30 -1.39 -7.07
N LEU A 63 2.13 -0.53 -6.05
CA LEU A 63 0.90 0.24 -5.86
C LEU A 63 1.01 1.52 -6.67
N GLN A 64 0.23 1.59 -7.75
CA GLN A 64 0.25 2.74 -8.65
C GLN A 64 -1.18 3.13 -9.01
N THR A 65 -1.46 4.42 -8.95
CA THR A 65 -2.76 4.98 -9.29
C THR A 65 -2.59 6.16 -10.24
N ARG A 66 -3.52 6.30 -11.20
CA ARG A 66 -3.55 7.47 -12.07
C ARG A 66 -4.16 8.69 -11.35
N ILE A 67 -3.35 9.73 -11.37
CA ILE A 67 -3.54 11.15 -11.08
C ILE A 67 -4.36 11.94 -12.11
N ASN A 68 -5.62 12.34 -11.91
CA ASN A 68 -6.24 13.36 -12.78
C ASN A 68 -6.89 14.47 -11.94
N PRO A 69 -6.16 15.52 -11.53
CA PRO A 69 -6.72 16.58 -10.69
C PRO A 69 -7.83 17.35 -11.44
N PRO A 70 -8.83 17.89 -10.74
CA PRO A 70 -9.82 18.76 -11.35
C PRO A 70 -9.20 20.12 -11.70
N GLY A 71 -9.66 20.69 -12.82
CA GLY A 71 -9.28 22.04 -13.25
C GLY A 71 -7.89 22.12 -13.88
N ASP A 72 -7.19 23.22 -13.60
CA ASP A 72 -5.87 23.55 -14.15
C ASP A 72 -4.72 23.32 -13.15
N ALA A 73 -4.98 22.67 -12.02
CA ALA A 73 -3.95 22.38 -11.02
C ALA A 73 -2.94 21.33 -11.55
N PRO A 74 -1.62 21.53 -11.37
CA PRO A 74 -0.64 20.52 -11.74
C PRO A 74 -0.86 19.22 -10.95
N PRO A 75 -0.84 18.05 -11.60
CA PRO A 75 -1.22 16.78 -10.97
C PRO A 75 -0.28 16.34 -9.84
N CYS A 76 0.99 16.73 -9.87
CA CYS A 76 1.95 16.38 -8.84
C CYS A 76 2.22 17.47 -7.80
N ALA A 77 1.50 18.60 -7.83
CA ALA A 77 1.76 19.73 -6.93
C ALA A 77 1.75 19.33 -5.44
N ALA A 78 0.86 18.41 -5.04
CA ALA A 78 0.72 17.95 -3.66
C ALA A 78 1.83 16.98 -3.18
N PHE A 79 2.73 16.53 -4.06
CA PHE A 79 3.75 15.52 -3.79
C PHE A 79 5.18 16.08 -3.74
N THR A 80 5.35 17.37 -3.99
CA THR A 80 6.64 18.03 -4.23
C THR A 80 7.60 18.05 -3.03
N ALA A 81 7.21 17.57 -1.85
CA ALA A 81 7.95 17.84 -0.62
C ALA A 81 8.91 16.74 -0.13
N LEU A 82 8.74 15.44 -0.40
CA LEU A 82 9.48 14.40 0.33
C LEU A 82 9.69 13.12 -0.47
N ALA A 83 10.79 13.05 -1.22
CA ALA A 83 11.08 11.91 -2.09
C ALA A 83 11.95 10.81 -1.42
N ASP A 84 12.81 11.12 -0.44
CA ASP A 84 13.97 10.24 -0.25
C ASP A 84 13.99 9.42 1.04
N ASN A 85 13.03 9.59 1.97
CA ASN A 85 13.03 8.91 3.27
C ASN A 85 11.65 8.31 3.65
N GLU A 86 11.65 7.32 4.55
CA GLU A 86 10.41 6.82 5.16
C GLU A 86 9.65 7.98 5.80
N SER A 87 8.45 8.24 5.27
CA SER A 87 7.60 9.38 5.60
C SER A 87 6.19 8.92 5.97
N TRP A 88 5.30 9.88 6.22
CA TRP A 88 3.89 9.64 6.44
C TRP A 88 3.12 10.02 5.19
N VAL A 89 2.58 9.01 4.50
CA VAL A 89 1.73 9.16 3.32
C VAL A 89 0.28 9.34 3.77
N VAL A 90 -0.43 10.25 3.12
CA VAL A 90 -1.86 10.44 3.29
C VAL A 90 -2.56 9.77 2.13
N LEU A 91 -3.30 8.70 2.39
CA LEU A 91 -4.17 8.05 1.42
C LEU A 91 -5.57 8.60 1.55
N THR A 92 -6.27 8.79 0.44
CA THR A 92 -7.72 9.04 0.45
C THR A 92 -8.42 8.04 -0.44
N TYR A 93 -9.68 7.79 -0.12
CA TYR A 93 -10.54 6.94 -0.93
C TYR A 93 -11.06 7.72 -2.14
N TYR A 94 -10.72 7.25 -3.33
CA TYR A 94 -11.25 7.76 -4.60
C TYR A 94 -12.49 6.97 -4.97
N GLY A 95 -13.64 7.52 -4.58
CA GLY A 95 -14.96 7.01 -4.91
C GLY A 95 -15.37 7.33 -6.36
N PRO A 96 -16.53 6.83 -6.83
CA PRO A 96 -16.99 7.06 -8.20
C PRO A 96 -17.43 8.52 -8.42
N ASP A 97 -17.66 9.25 -7.32
CA ASP A 97 -18.11 10.64 -7.29
C ASP A 97 -16.94 11.65 -7.27
N LEU A 98 -15.70 11.19 -7.07
CA LEU A 98 -14.54 12.05 -7.13
C LEU A 98 -14.03 12.06 -8.58
N PHE A 99 -14.17 13.23 -9.23
CA PHE A 99 -13.83 13.59 -10.61
C PHE A 99 -12.39 13.26 -11.08
N MET A 100 -11.61 12.50 -10.31
CA MET A 100 -10.21 12.17 -10.56
C MET A 100 -9.97 10.77 -11.15
N ALA A 101 -10.97 9.90 -11.26
CA ALA A 101 -10.86 8.62 -11.98
C ALA A 101 -12.03 8.46 -12.97
N PRO A 102 -11.86 8.80 -14.26
CA PRO A 102 -12.97 8.83 -15.21
C PRO A 102 -13.59 7.44 -15.44
N ARG A 103 -12.80 6.37 -15.26
CA ARG A 103 -13.21 4.96 -15.36
C ARG A 103 -12.25 4.14 -14.51
N GLY A 104 -12.61 3.89 -13.26
CA GLY A 104 -11.77 3.11 -12.36
C GLY A 104 -12.55 2.59 -11.14
N PRO A 105 -12.25 1.37 -10.68
CA PRO A 105 -12.75 0.82 -9.44
C PRO A 105 -12.26 1.64 -8.27
N LEU A 106 -13.08 1.63 -7.24
CA LEU A 106 -12.93 2.40 -6.02
C LEU A 106 -11.62 2.00 -5.33
N THR A 107 -10.64 2.91 -5.27
CA THR A 107 -9.32 2.59 -4.72
C THR A 107 -8.83 3.72 -3.83
N TYR A 108 -7.99 3.36 -2.86
CA TYR A 108 -7.19 4.35 -2.15
C TYR A 108 -6.04 4.82 -3.03
N ALA A 109 -5.72 6.11 -2.97
CA ALA A 109 -4.52 6.67 -3.59
C ALA A 109 -3.91 7.75 -2.70
N PRO A 110 -2.61 8.03 -2.84
CA PRO A 110 -1.97 9.06 -2.05
C PRO A 110 -2.43 10.46 -2.50
N ILE A 111 -2.52 11.39 -1.56
CA ILE A 111 -2.82 12.82 -1.81
C ILE A 111 -1.78 13.77 -1.24
N GLY A 112 -0.77 13.23 -0.55
CA GLY A 112 0.27 14.01 0.05
C GLY A 112 1.17 13.17 0.94
N VAL A 113 2.28 13.77 1.33
CA VAL A 113 3.32 13.17 2.18
C VAL A 113 3.76 14.20 3.23
N ALA A 114 4.16 13.73 4.41
CA ALA A 114 4.70 14.59 5.47
C ALA A 114 5.80 13.87 6.27
N ASN A 115 6.67 14.66 6.91
CA ASN A 115 7.78 14.12 7.72
C ASN A 115 7.29 13.54 9.04
N THR A 116 6.23 14.14 9.60
CA THR A 116 5.65 13.70 10.86
C THR A 116 4.21 13.23 10.69
N ARG A 117 3.78 12.34 11.59
CA ARG A 117 2.39 11.87 11.63
C ARG A 117 1.41 13.03 11.84
N ALA A 118 1.77 13.99 12.68
CA ALA A 118 0.91 15.12 13.01
C ALA A 118 0.69 16.03 11.79
N GLU A 119 1.73 16.28 11.01
CA GLU A 119 1.63 17.02 9.73
C GLU A 119 0.77 16.26 8.72
N ALA A 120 0.98 14.95 8.57
CA ALA A 120 0.15 14.12 7.69
C ALA A 120 -1.33 14.11 8.12
N GLN A 121 -1.59 14.10 9.43
CA GLN A 121 -2.95 14.26 9.96
C GLN A 121 -3.51 15.66 9.67
N ALA A 122 -2.68 16.70 9.70
CA ALA A 122 -3.12 18.05 9.35
C ALA A 122 -3.60 18.17 7.89
N ILE A 123 -2.98 17.43 6.96
CA ILE A 123 -3.44 17.33 5.56
C ILE A 123 -4.85 16.72 5.48
N THR A 124 -5.20 15.81 6.41
CA THR A 124 -6.54 15.22 6.48
C THR A 124 -7.57 16.12 7.15
N ASN A 125 -7.20 17.24 7.79
CA ASN A 125 -8.14 18.05 8.60
C ASN A 125 -9.17 18.85 7.78
N ASP A 126 -9.10 18.84 6.45
CA ASP A 126 -10.20 19.29 5.60
C ASP A 126 -11.45 18.41 5.89
N PRO A 127 -12.60 18.98 6.29
CA PRO A 127 -13.78 18.22 6.73
C PRO A 127 -14.25 17.13 5.76
N GLU A 128 -14.05 17.33 4.45
CA GLU A 128 -14.39 16.34 3.43
C GLU A 128 -13.34 15.22 3.35
N ARG A 129 -12.06 15.56 3.54
CA ARG A 129 -10.94 14.61 3.53
C ARG A 129 -10.80 13.84 4.84
N ALA A 130 -11.14 14.44 5.98
CA ALA A 130 -10.95 13.88 7.32
C ALA A 130 -11.65 12.53 7.53
N ARG A 131 -12.79 12.32 6.87
CA ARG A 131 -13.56 11.07 7.00
C ARG A 131 -12.93 9.91 6.23
N ARG A 132 -12.20 10.23 5.14
CA ARG A 132 -11.70 9.26 4.15
C ARG A 132 -10.18 9.14 4.15
N GLY A 133 -9.49 10.11 4.74
CA GLY A 133 -8.04 10.19 4.86
C GLY A 133 -7.49 9.13 5.82
N LEU A 134 -6.46 8.43 5.37
CA LEU A 134 -5.67 7.48 6.15
C LEU A 134 -4.22 7.91 6.15
N VAL A 135 -3.61 7.93 7.33
CA VAL A 135 -2.19 8.28 7.50
C VAL A 135 -1.40 7.00 7.70
N VAL A 136 -0.51 6.68 6.77
CA VAL A 136 0.25 5.44 6.70
C VAL A 136 1.75 5.72 6.57
N ARG A 137 2.59 4.85 7.11
CA ARG A 137 4.04 4.90 6.92
C ARG A 137 4.44 4.36 5.55
N GLY A 138 5.28 5.11 4.86
CA GLY A 138 5.79 4.73 3.55
C GLY A 138 6.39 5.92 2.79
N SER A 139 6.34 5.85 1.48
CA SER A 139 6.66 6.96 0.58
C SER A 139 5.66 6.97 -0.58
N ALA A 140 5.50 8.12 -1.21
CA ALA A 140 4.74 8.26 -2.43
C ALA A 140 5.47 9.18 -3.40
N PHE A 141 5.52 8.77 -4.66
CA PHE A 141 6.16 9.48 -5.75
C PHE A 141 5.12 9.79 -6.80
N CYS A 142 5.16 10.98 -7.37
CA CYS A 142 4.28 11.37 -8.46
C CYS A 142 5.12 11.69 -9.69
N SER A 143 4.78 11.07 -10.82
CA SER A 143 5.38 11.35 -12.12
C SER A 143 4.31 11.88 -13.06
N GLU A 144 4.48 13.09 -13.56
CA GLU A 144 3.65 13.63 -14.62
C GLU A 144 3.89 12.83 -15.92
N LEU A 145 2.84 12.66 -16.71
CA LEU A 145 2.94 12.00 -18.01
C LEU A 145 3.08 13.06 -19.11
N THR A 146 3.86 12.75 -20.12
CA THR A 146 4.08 13.61 -21.29
C THR A 146 3.41 12.96 -22.51
N GLY A 147 2.73 13.77 -23.32
CA GLY A 147 2.10 13.32 -24.56
C GLY A 147 3.15 13.04 -25.65
N GLU A 148 2.71 12.47 -26.77
CA GLU A 148 3.59 12.16 -27.91
C GLU A 148 4.32 13.40 -28.45
N ASP A 149 3.68 14.57 -28.37
CA ASP A 149 4.23 15.85 -28.83
C ASP A 149 5.16 16.52 -27.80
N GLY A 150 5.41 15.90 -26.66
CA GLY A 150 6.22 16.50 -25.58
C GLY A 150 5.44 17.43 -24.65
N GLU A 151 4.14 17.65 -24.90
CA GLU A 151 3.28 18.47 -24.05
C GLU A 151 2.92 17.74 -22.75
N PRO A 152 2.88 18.43 -21.59
CA PRO A 152 2.48 17.82 -20.33
C PRO A 152 1.02 17.39 -20.40
N LEU A 153 0.77 16.10 -20.19
CA LEU A 153 -0.59 15.63 -20.01
C LEU A 153 -1.09 16.07 -18.65
N ARG A 154 -2.38 16.36 -18.56
CA ARG A 154 -3.07 16.64 -17.28
C ARG A 154 -3.28 15.40 -16.42
N VAL A 155 -2.49 14.36 -16.67
CA VAL A 155 -2.52 13.11 -15.93
C VAL A 155 -1.13 12.79 -15.40
N ALA A 156 -1.09 12.27 -14.19
CA ALA A 156 0.14 11.76 -13.56
C ALA A 156 -0.06 10.31 -13.10
N THR A 157 1.03 9.67 -12.75
CA THR A 157 1.01 8.41 -12.02
C THR A 157 1.57 8.65 -10.63
N ALA A 158 0.83 8.27 -9.61
CA ALA A 158 1.32 8.23 -8.24
C ALA A 158 1.66 6.80 -7.84
N GLN A 159 2.94 6.56 -7.55
CA GLN A 159 3.43 5.31 -7.00
C GLN A 159 3.49 5.42 -5.48
N THR A 160 2.94 4.45 -4.77
CA THR A 160 2.99 4.36 -3.31
C THR A 160 3.82 3.17 -2.89
N GLN A 161 4.76 3.37 -1.97
CA GLN A 161 5.52 2.30 -1.35
C GLN A 161 5.20 2.29 0.14
N LEU A 162 4.53 1.24 0.62
CA LEU A 162 4.17 1.12 2.03
C LEU A 162 5.20 0.28 2.77
N THR A 163 5.63 0.74 3.95
CA THR A 163 6.60 -0.01 4.77
C THR A 163 6.04 -1.39 5.11
N GLY A 164 6.72 -2.46 4.66
CA GLY A 164 6.32 -3.85 4.91
C GLY A 164 5.41 -4.49 3.85
N VAL A 165 5.04 -3.78 2.78
CA VAL A 165 4.23 -4.29 1.66
C VAL A 165 5.05 -4.23 0.37
N GLN A 166 5.80 -5.29 0.08
CA GLN A 166 6.69 -5.33 -1.11
C GLN A 166 6.48 -6.58 -1.97
N ARG A 167 6.16 -7.72 -1.33
CA ARG A 167 6.08 -9.02 -2.01
C ARG A 167 4.90 -9.81 -1.46
N PHE A 168 4.27 -10.58 -2.34
CA PHE A 168 3.22 -11.54 -2.00
C PHE A 168 3.62 -12.91 -2.52
N TYR A 169 3.81 -13.87 -1.62
CA TYR A 169 4.28 -15.21 -1.97
C TYR A 169 3.10 -16.10 -2.30
N VAL A 170 3.15 -16.73 -3.48
CA VAL A 170 2.12 -17.65 -3.99
C VAL A 170 2.77 -18.75 -4.84
N PRO A 171 2.08 -19.89 -5.04
CA PRO A 171 2.53 -20.90 -5.99
C PRO A 171 2.82 -20.30 -7.37
N GLN A 172 3.83 -20.83 -8.07
CA GLN A 172 4.30 -20.30 -9.35
C GLN A 172 3.18 -20.09 -10.38
N ALA A 173 2.32 -21.11 -10.57
CA ALA A 173 1.22 -21.02 -11.52
C ALA A 173 0.25 -19.87 -11.21
N GLN A 174 0.06 -19.53 -9.92
CA GLN A 174 -0.74 -18.38 -9.52
C GLN A 174 0.00 -17.07 -9.75
N ALA A 175 1.30 -17.00 -9.42
CA ALA A 175 2.12 -15.83 -9.70
C ALA A 175 2.10 -15.46 -11.19
N GLU A 176 2.30 -16.45 -12.06
CA GLU A 176 2.27 -16.29 -13.52
C GLU A 176 0.88 -15.86 -14.02
N ARG A 177 -0.19 -16.43 -13.45
CA ARG A 177 -1.57 -16.00 -13.75
C ARG A 177 -1.80 -14.54 -13.41
N ILE A 178 -1.39 -14.10 -12.22
CA ILE A 178 -1.58 -12.73 -11.74
C ILE A 178 -0.74 -11.75 -12.57
N ASP A 179 0.50 -12.10 -12.89
CA ASP A 179 1.38 -11.32 -13.76
C ASP A 179 0.79 -11.16 -15.17
N ALA A 180 0.26 -12.23 -15.76
CA ALA A 180 -0.42 -12.16 -17.05
C ALA A 180 -1.65 -11.22 -17.02
N LEU A 181 -2.45 -11.27 -15.94
CA LEU A 181 -3.60 -10.37 -15.76
C LEU A 181 -3.17 -8.91 -15.62
N MET A 182 -2.13 -8.63 -14.83
CA MET A 182 -1.61 -7.27 -14.66
C MET A 182 -1.02 -6.71 -15.96
N ARG A 183 -0.41 -7.55 -16.81
CA ARG A 183 0.11 -7.12 -18.13
C ARG A 183 -0.98 -6.91 -19.16
N ALA A 184 -2.03 -7.72 -19.12
CA ALA A 184 -3.18 -7.58 -20.02
C ALA A 184 -4.02 -6.35 -19.67
N GLN A 185 -3.86 -5.81 -18.46
CA GLN A 185 -4.54 -4.60 -18.02
C GLN A 185 -4.09 -3.39 -18.84
N SER A 186 -4.93 -2.98 -19.78
CA SER A 186 -4.84 -1.67 -20.43
C SER A 186 -5.20 -0.55 -19.44
N SER A 187 -4.67 0.65 -19.65
CA SER A 187 -5.13 1.84 -18.92
C SER A 187 -6.58 2.23 -19.18
N GLU A 188 -7.23 1.62 -20.18
CA GLU A 188 -8.63 1.83 -20.53
C GLU A 188 -9.57 0.77 -19.95
N ASP A 189 -9.05 -0.39 -19.54
CA ASP A 189 -9.83 -1.49 -18.97
C ASP A 189 -9.99 -1.37 -17.46
N GLN A 190 -11.05 -1.98 -16.91
CA GLN A 190 -11.22 -2.04 -15.47
C GLN A 190 -10.07 -2.84 -14.83
N PRO A 191 -9.39 -2.28 -13.82
CA PRO A 191 -8.45 -3.01 -13.01
C PRO A 191 -8.96 -4.33 -12.48
N THR A 192 -8.10 -5.34 -12.60
CA THR A 192 -8.41 -6.70 -12.21
C THR A 192 -7.58 -7.16 -11.01
N VAL A 193 -6.58 -6.39 -10.56
CA VAL A 193 -5.71 -6.80 -9.45
C VAL A 193 -5.53 -5.67 -8.43
N PHE A 194 -5.88 -5.97 -7.17
CA PHE A 194 -5.73 -5.07 -6.04
C PHE A 194 -4.98 -5.74 -4.90
N ALA A 195 -4.16 -4.96 -4.20
CA ALA A 195 -3.62 -5.36 -2.91
C ALA A 195 -4.63 -5.02 -1.81
N ILE A 196 -4.96 -6.00 -0.98
CA ILE A 196 -5.78 -5.80 0.23
C ILE A 196 -4.83 -5.51 1.38
N VAL A 197 -4.82 -4.28 1.87
CA VAL A 197 -3.90 -3.80 2.87
C VAL A 197 -4.66 -3.37 4.13
N ASN A 198 -4.24 -3.87 5.28
CA ASN A 198 -4.70 -3.38 6.57
C ASN A 198 -3.82 -2.23 7.05
N ILE A 199 -4.43 -1.11 7.38
CA ILE A 199 -3.75 0.02 8.00
C ILE A 199 -4.07 0.01 9.49
N GLY A 200 -3.04 -0.26 10.31
CA GLY A 200 -3.17 -0.26 11.77
C GLY A 200 -3.17 1.13 12.37
N ARG A 201 -3.54 1.24 13.66
CA ARG A 201 -3.47 2.50 14.42
C ARG A 201 -2.06 3.08 14.52
N ASP A 202 -1.04 2.24 14.40
CA ASP A 202 0.36 2.63 14.33
C ASP A 202 0.75 3.26 12.97
N GLY A 203 -0.18 3.26 12.01
CA GLY A 203 0.04 3.68 10.63
C GLY A 203 0.89 2.68 9.84
N ARG A 204 1.12 1.48 10.36
CA ARG A 204 1.81 0.44 9.59
C ARG A 204 0.82 -0.25 8.67
N ALA A 205 1.25 -0.45 7.43
CA ALA A 205 0.55 -1.25 6.45
C ALA A 205 0.90 -2.73 6.62
N ARG A 206 -0.12 -3.59 6.54
CA ARG A 206 0.05 -5.04 6.58
C ARG A 206 -0.73 -5.63 5.41
N LEU A 207 -0.05 -6.32 4.51
CA LEU A 207 -0.72 -7.02 3.41
C LEU A 207 -1.55 -8.17 3.98
N LYS A 208 -2.83 -8.25 3.61
CA LYS A 208 -3.72 -9.38 3.95
C LYS A 208 -3.81 -10.39 2.81
N GLY A 209 -3.88 -9.89 1.59
CA GLY A 209 -4.11 -10.69 0.41
C GLY A 209 -4.14 -9.86 -0.87
N LEU A 210 -4.52 -10.51 -1.96
CA LEU A 210 -4.80 -9.88 -3.24
C LEU A 210 -6.25 -10.13 -3.63
N ASN A 211 -6.91 -9.13 -4.20
CA ASN A 211 -8.18 -9.29 -4.91
C ASN A 211 -7.86 -9.38 -6.40
N VAL A 212 -8.05 -10.56 -6.99
CA VAL A 212 -7.74 -10.87 -8.39
C VAL A 212 -9.05 -11.18 -9.09
N ASN A 213 -9.61 -10.20 -9.81
CA ASN A 213 -10.86 -10.30 -10.54
C ASN A 213 -12.05 -10.71 -9.65
N GLY A 214 -12.12 -10.16 -8.43
CA GLY A 214 -13.15 -10.49 -7.44
C GLY A 214 -12.82 -11.73 -6.59
N GLU A 215 -11.78 -12.48 -6.93
CA GLU A 215 -11.29 -13.61 -6.11
C GLU A 215 -10.28 -13.10 -5.08
N ILE A 216 -10.57 -13.31 -3.79
CA ILE A 216 -9.63 -12.99 -2.72
C ILE A 216 -8.64 -14.14 -2.54
N ILE A 217 -7.37 -13.86 -2.77
CA ILE A 217 -6.25 -14.76 -2.50
C ILE A 217 -5.57 -14.27 -1.21
N GLU A 218 -5.75 -15.00 -0.12
CA GLU A 218 -5.14 -14.67 1.17
C GLU A 218 -3.68 -15.14 1.27
N LEU A 219 -2.92 -14.51 2.16
CA LEU A 219 -1.58 -14.98 2.53
C LEU A 219 -1.66 -16.33 3.23
N ASN A 220 -1.45 -17.42 2.50
CA ASN A 220 -1.37 -18.76 3.09
C ASN A 220 0.09 -19.11 3.44
N TRP A 221 0.46 -18.89 4.70
CA TRP A 221 1.77 -19.30 5.27
C TRP A 221 1.61 -20.28 6.43
N LEU A 222 0.45 -20.93 6.52
CA LEU A 222 0.18 -22.06 7.41
C LEU A 222 0.18 -23.37 6.61
#